data_AF-A0AAD3CWP9-F1
#
_entry.id   AF-A0AAD3CWP9-F1
#
_cell.length_a   1.000
_cell.length_b   1.000
_cell.length_c   1.000
_cell.angle_alpha   90.00
_cell.angle_beta   90.00
_cell.angle_gamma   90.00
#
_symmetry.space_group_name_H-M   'P 1'
#
loop_
_entity.id
_entity.type
_entity.pdbx_description
1 polymer ?
#
loop_
_entity_poly.entity_id
_entity_poly.type
_entity_poly.pdbx_seq_one_letter_code
_entity_poly.pdbx_strand_id
1 'polypeptide(L)'
;MPPKRKNTGPKFHRDFKKPTAQERKDALGSFPCQHKANLTTRKDMLQQSMEYQPSIKEAEKEGNRTSKLLALSDLDERQLYIPTPKSETSLATPNPSDELDWLAQVPEEGQTYDDYLRLMTTRTSGRFKPLMNAKGIDILLLPIVDRKDQCSWPDYGPSLEHLMDYTQIFFDRPVHILPCATLEVTLPSQIKRKPKKQKTNPGHFATSSKRDFNLSFPKEDGFDSYSVKIAGRGDSTSERYQLKVDSVLDELAAYRYARQNSKGDIDRKEFCIMGITMIDLYDGPSDLFCAGMAFGGDKVAVFSFARYHPLLKMHPEKWFHYGYTDTSDGYSYYEDHDQNPKGLAQTTPKIISFKSQDKIEFLRRSCKLLTHELGHLYGIDHCIHNRCLMMGTGHLVEDFKAPSHLCGICLRKLQWRTGFNVRMRYKLLTNYFESVGMGKEETWARKQLAFLNK
;
A
#
# COMPACT_ATOMS: atom_id res chain seq x y z
N MET A 1 -10.13 47.56 -42.74
CA MET A 1 -10.32 46.59 -41.63
C MET A 1 -9.86 45.22 -42.09
N PRO A 2 -8.75 44.67 -41.59
CA PRO A 2 -8.32 43.33 -41.95
C PRO A 2 -9.13 42.28 -41.15
N PRO A 3 -9.37 41.07 -41.71
CA PRO A 3 -10.31 40.10 -41.17
C PRO A 3 -9.73 39.28 -39.99
N LYS A 4 -10.65 38.83 -39.13
CA LYS A 4 -10.44 38.07 -37.89
C LYS A 4 -9.61 36.79 -38.13
N ARG A 5 -8.49 36.65 -37.42
CA ARG A 5 -7.74 35.38 -37.30
C ARG A 5 -8.58 34.36 -36.53
N LYS A 6 -8.86 33.21 -37.16
CA LYS A 6 -9.39 32.02 -36.48
C LYS A 6 -8.29 31.43 -35.60
N ASN A 7 -8.61 31.21 -34.34
CA ASN A 7 -7.75 30.63 -33.33
C ASN A 7 -7.64 29.11 -33.58
N THR A 8 -6.59 28.66 -34.25
CA THR A 8 -6.26 27.23 -34.40
C THR A 8 -5.19 26.87 -33.38
N GLY A 9 -5.62 26.51 -32.17
CA GLY A 9 -4.77 25.80 -31.22
C GLY A 9 -4.44 24.39 -31.75
N PRO A 10 -3.25 23.83 -31.46
CA PRO A 10 -2.83 22.55 -32.00
C PRO A 10 -3.67 21.40 -31.43
N LYS A 11 -4.30 20.63 -32.31
CA LYS A 11 -4.99 19.38 -32.01
C LYS A 11 -3.94 18.28 -31.77
N PHE A 12 -3.48 18.12 -30.52
CA PHE A 12 -2.68 16.97 -30.08
C PHE A 12 -3.57 15.89 -29.44
N HIS A 13 -4.53 15.36 -30.19
CA HIS A 13 -5.27 14.16 -29.78
C HIS A 13 -5.71 13.40 -31.03
N ARG A 14 -5.38 12.10 -31.09
CA ARG A 14 -5.52 11.15 -32.20
C ARG A 14 -4.28 11.21 -33.10
N ASP A 15 -3.28 10.35 -32.94
CA ASP A 15 -3.35 8.91 -33.25
C ASP A 15 -2.37 8.07 -32.40
N PHE A 16 -2.70 7.80 -31.14
CA PHE A 16 -2.02 6.76 -30.36
C PHE A 16 -3.00 5.64 -30.06
N LYS A 17 -2.79 4.48 -30.68
CA LYS A 17 -3.57 3.28 -30.43
C LYS A 17 -3.16 2.76 -29.05
N LYS A 18 -3.94 3.12 -28.02
CA LYS A 18 -3.78 2.61 -26.65
C LYS A 18 -3.77 1.06 -26.71
N PRO A 19 -2.86 0.37 -26.00
CA PRO A 19 -2.94 -1.08 -25.87
C PRO A 19 -4.28 -1.47 -25.25
N THR A 20 -4.92 -2.44 -25.87
CA THR A 20 -6.20 -3.00 -25.46
C THR A 20 -6.08 -3.65 -24.08
N ALA A 21 -7.20 -3.79 -23.37
CA ALA A 21 -7.23 -4.49 -22.09
C ALA A 21 -6.70 -5.94 -22.19
N GLN A 22 -6.80 -6.54 -23.37
CA GLN A 22 -6.25 -7.86 -23.68
C GLN A 22 -4.73 -7.81 -23.87
N GLU A 23 -4.21 -6.87 -24.65
CA GLU A 23 -2.75 -6.68 -24.81
C GLU A 23 -2.06 -6.34 -23.48
N ARG A 24 -2.76 -5.66 -22.56
CA ARG A 24 -2.30 -5.41 -21.18
C ARG A 24 -2.27 -6.67 -20.31
N LYS A 25 -3.25 -7.59 -20.49
CA LYS A 25 -3.28 -8.91 -19.83
C LYS A 25 -2.26 -9.90 -20.40
N ASP A 26 -1.90 -9.75 -21.67
CA ASP A 26 -1.02 -10.68 -22.37
C ASP A 26 0.48 -10.29 -22.22
N ALA A 27 0.79 -9.01 -22.04
CA ALA A 27 2.16 -8.52 -21.84
C ALA A 27 2.78 -8.97 -20.49
N LEU A 28 1.92 -9.20 -19.49
CA LEU A 28 2.22 -9.76 -18.18
C LEU A 28 1.03 -10.62 -17.80
N GLY A 29 1.19 -11.94 -17.90
CA GLY A 29 0.14 -12.91 -17.61
C GLY A 29 -0.67 -12.50 -16.38
N SER A 30 -1.98 -12.45 -16.55
CA SER A 30 -2.96 -12.07 -15.53
C SER A 30 -2.58 -12.57 -14.14
N PHE A 31 -2.33 -11.67 -13.19
CA PHE A 31 -2.31 -11.99 -11.77
C PHE A 31 -3.75 -12.32 -11.34
N PRO A 32 -4.06 -13.56 -10.91
CA PRO A 32 -5.42 -13.93 -10.55
C PRO A 32 -5.73 -13.43 -9.14
N CYS A 33 -6.27 -12.21 -9.03
CA CYS A 33 -7.04 -11.82 -7.85
C CYS A 33 -8.45 -11.41 -8.29
N GLN A 34 -9.23 -12.41 -8.71
CA GLN A 34 -10.67 -12.27 -8.93
C GLN A 34 -11.35 -13.55 -8.45
N HIS A 35 -11.59 -13.67 -7.14
CA HIS A 35 -12.50 -14.69 -6.63
C HIS A 35 -13.55 -14.06 -5.72
N LYS A 36 -14.82 -14.19 -6.16
CA LYS A 36 -16.01 -13.81 -5.40
C LYS A 36 -16.24 -14.87 -4.32
N ALA A 37 -16.03 -14.54 -3.05
CA ALA A 37 -16.45 -15.39 -1.95
C ALA A 37 -17.97 -15.33 -1.78
N ASN A 38 -18.62 -16.50 -1.75
CA ASN A 38 -20.03 -16.64 -1.42
C ASN A 38 -20.19 -16.58 0.11
N LEU A 39 -20.92 -15.58 0.59
CA LEU A 39 -21.23 -15.38 2.00
C LEU A 39 -22.33 -16.36 2.44
N THR A 40 -21.99 -17.32 3.31
CA THR A 40 -22.96 -18.04 4.13
C THR A 40 -23.00 -17.41 5.52
N THR A 41 -24.19 -17.34 6.12
CA THR A 41 -24.55 -16.40 7.20
C THR A 41 -23.84 -16.64 8.53
N ARG A 42 -23.07 -15.62 8.93
CA ARG A 42 -22.22 -15.38 10.12
C ARG A 42 -22.91 -15.47 11.50
N LYS A 43 -24.11 -16.03 11.61
CA LYS A 43 -24.98 -15.84 12.79
C LYS A 43 -24.77 -16.86 13.91
N ASP A 44 -24.19 -18.02 13.63
CA ASP A 44 -24.21 -19.14 14.58
C ASP A 44 -22.87 -19.48 15.25
N MET A 45 -21.75 -18.80 14.91
CA MET A 45 -20.40 -19.29 15.27
C MET A 45 -19.59 -18.43 16.26
N LEU A 46 -20.08 -17.24 16.66
CA LEU A 46 -19.29 -16.27 17.45
C LEU A 46 -19.28 -16.50 18.98
N GLN A 47 -19.84 -17.60 19.49
CA GLN A 47 -19.98 -17.80 20.94
C GLN A 47 -18.83 -18.59 21.62
N GLN A 48 -17.73 -18.90 20.92
CA GLN A 48 -16.69 -19.82 21.44
C GLN A 48 -15.26 -19.26 21.60
N SER A 49 -14.97 -17.98 21.36
CA SER A 49 -13.57 -17.46 21.41
C SER A 49 -13.21 -16.60 22.62
N MET A 50 -13.92 -16.76 23.75
CA MET A 50 -13.54 -16.16 25.02
C MET A 50 -12.53 -17.07 25.73
N GLU A 51 -11.37 -16.50 26.11
CA GLU A 51 -10.30 -17.03 26.99
C GLU A 51 -8.99 -17.44 26.31
N TYR A 52 -8.05 -16.49 26.12
CA TYR A 52 -6.61 -16.75 26.30
C TYR A 52 -5.75 -15.46 26.40
N GLN A 53 -4.92 -15.34 27.45
CA GLN A 53 -3.90 -14.29 27.66
C GLN A 53 -2.69 -14.92 28.37
N PRO A 54 -1.43 -14.62 27.96
CA PRO A 54 -0.32 -14.72 28.90
C PRO A 54 0.54 -13.45 29.00
N SER A 55 1.01 -13.24 30.23
CA SER A 55 1.74 -12.09 30.77
C SER A 55 3.23 -12.05 30.39
N ILE A 56 3.76 -10.83 30.20
CA ILE A 56 5.17 -10.55 29.94
C ILE A 56 5.84 -10.10 31.24
N LYS A 57 6.70 -10.96 31.81
CA LYS A 57 7.81 -10.60 32.68
C LYS A 57 9.01 -11.43 32.22
N GLU A 58 10.22 -10.89 32.38
CA GLU A 58 11.54 -11.51 32.07
C GLU A 58 12.21 -11.14 30.74
N ALA A 59 12.41 -9.84 30.48
CA ALA A 59 13.41 -9.41 29.50
C ALA A 59 14.12 -8.11 29.94
N GLU A 60 14.66 -8.11 31.15
CA GLU A 60 15.59 -7.06 31.62
C GLU A 60 16.82 -7.74 32.22
N LYS A 61 17.87 -7.87 31.41
CA LYS A 61 19.29 -7.82 31.82
C LYS A 61 20.17 -8.19 30.64
N GLU A 62 20.88 -7.20 30.13
CA GLU A 62 22.33 -7.21 29.86
C GLU A 62 22.66 -6.21 28.77
N GLY A 63 23.10 -5.04 29.22
CA GLY A 63 23.74 -4.05 28.40
C GLY A 63 25.26 -4.23 28.39
N ASN A 64 25.83 -3.71 27.32
CA ASN A 64 27.15 -3.09 27.22
C ASN A 64 28.32 -3.97 26.74
N ARG A 65 28.72 -3.77 25.48
CA ARG A 65 30.14 -3.63 25.06
C ARG A 65 30.25 -3.11 23.62
N THR A 66 31.03 -2.05 23.48
CA THR A 66 31.43 -1.38 22.24
C THR A 66 32.48 -2.19 21.48
N SER A 67 32.37 -2.32 20.15
CA SER A 67 33.54 -2.62 19.30
C SER A 67 33.31 -2.33 17.80
N LYS A 68 34.27 -1.56 17.24
CA LYS A 68 34.78 -1.49 15.86
C LYS A 68 33.90 -2.04 14.72
N LEU A 69 33.56 -1.16 13.77
CA LEU A 69 33.12 -1.53 12.42
C LEU A 69 34.17 -2.43 11.75
N LEU A 70 33.80 -3.68 11.44
CA LEU A 70 34.51 -4.55 10.51
C LEU A 70 34.23 -4.12 9.07
N ALA A 71 35.26 -4.17 8.22
CA ALA A 71 35.19 -3.80 6.81
C ALA A 71 34.35 -4.81 5.98
N LEU A 72 33.68 -4.29 4.95
CA LEU A 72 32.67 -4.98 4.13
C LEU A 72 33.19 -6.15 3.27
N SER A 73 34.51 -6.40 3.23
CA SER A 73 35.14 -7.41 2.37
C SER A 73 35.15 -8.83 2.95
N ASP A 74 34.81 -9.00 4.23
CA ASP A 74 35.17 -10.22 4.97
C ASP A 74 33.98 -11.18 5.22
N LEU A 75 32.86 -11.01 4.51
CA LEU A 75 31.67 -11.83 4.71
C LEU A 75 31.40 -12.78 3.54
N ASP A 76 31.52 -14.08 3.81
CA ASP A 76 31.03 -15.14 2.94
C ASP A 76 29.49 -15.15 2.96
N GLU A 77 28.88 -14.46 1.99
CA GLU A 77 27.42 -14.30 1.85
C GLU A 77 26.65 -15.65 1.77
N ARG A 78 27.35 -16.77 1.50
CA ARG A 78 26.75 -18.10 1.41
C ARG A 78 26.40 -18.70 2.77
N GLN A 79 27.03 -18.24 3.86
CA GLN A 79 26.75 -18.71 5.23
C GLN A 79 25.51 -18.05 5.86
N LEU A 80 24.97 -17.00 5.23
CA LEU A 80 23.77 -16.29 5.68
C LEU A 80 22.47 -17.04 5.36
N TYR A 81 22.57 -18.25 4.81
CA TYR A 81 21.44 -18.99 4.27
C TYR A 81 21.50 -20.44 4.72
N ILE A 82 20.45 -20.89 5.39
CA ILE A 82 20.10 -22.31 5.47
C ILE A 82 19.16 -22.59 4.29
N PRO A 83 19.57 -23.36 3.27
CA PRO A 83 18.65 -23.86 2.25
C PRO A 83 17.53 -24.65 2.89
N THR A 84 16.32 -24.10 2.84
CA THR A 84 15.09 -24.81 3.18
C THR A 84 14.66 -25.58 1.92
N PRO A 85 14.72 -26.93 1.90
CA PRO A 85 14.32 -27.71 0.72
C PRO A 85 12.84 -27.50 0.38
N LYS A 86 12.47 -27.66 -0.91
CA LYS A 86 11.08 -27.46 -1.41
C LYS A 86 9.99 -28.21 -0.62
N SER A 87 10.34 -29.33 -0.01
CA SER A 87 9.45 -30.14 0.85
C SER A 87 9.07 -29.45 2.16
N GLU A 88 9.80 -28.41 2.59
CA GLU A 88 9.53 -27.60 3.80
C GLU A 88 8.80 -26.28 3.48
N THR A 89 8.61 -25.94 2.20
CA THR A 89 7.88 -24.73 1.76
C THR A 89 6.44 -25.00 1.31
N SER A 90 6.00 -26.26 1.32
CA SER A 90 4.76 -26.72 0.69
C SER A 90 3.50 -26.66 1.57
N LEU A 91 3.59 -26.12 2.80
CA LEU A 91 2.43 -25.94 3.69
C LEU A 91 2.37 -24.48 4.16
N ALA A 92 1.17 -23.89 4.11
CA ALA A 92 0.92 -22.56 4.64
C ALA A 92 1.33 -22.51 6.11
N THR A 93 2.32 -21.69 6.42
CA THR A 93 2.85 -21.50 7.76
C THR A 93 2.94 -20.00 8.00
N PRO A 94 1.98 -19.39 8.70
CA PRO A 94 0.99 -20.01 9.58
C PRO A 94 -0.25 -20.57 8.86
N ASN A 95 -0.87 -21.59 9.47
CA ASN A 95 -2.22 -22.01 9.11
C ASN A 95 -3.24 -20.88 9.37
N PRO A 96 -4.37 -20.85 8.66
CA PRO A 96 -5.43 -19.88 8.93
C PRO A 96 -5.86 -19.92 10.39
N SER A 97 -5.94 -18.74 11.01
CA SER A 97 -6.27 -18.62 12.43
C SER A 97 -7.76 -18.78 12.74
N ASP A 98 -8.62 -18.44 11.78
CA ASP A 98 -10.07 -18.62 11.81
C ASP A 98 -10.65 -18.62 10.37
N GLU A 99 -11.97 -18.69 10.22
CA GLU A 99 -12.64 -18.71 8.90
C GLU A 99 -12.60 -17.37 8.15
N LEU A 100 -12.29 -16.26 8.85
CA LEU A 100 -12.19 -14.93 8.28
C LEU A 100 -10.75 -14.58 7.87
N ASP A 101 -9.77 -15.36 8.31
CA ASP A 101 -8.38 -15.31 7.89
C ASP A 101 -8.26 -15.35 6.35
N TRP A 102 -7.31 -14.57 5.81
CA TRP A 102 -7.12 -14.47 4.37
C TRP A 102 -6.90 -15.83 3.72
N LEU A 103 -6.07 -16.68 4.30
CA LEU A 103 -5.72 -17.98 3.72
C LEU A 103 -6.86 -19.01 3.84
N ALA A 104 -7.84 -18.78 4.74
CA ALA A 104 -9.08 -19.56 4.76
C ALA A 104 -10.03 -19.17 3.61
N GLN A 105 -10.05 -17.88 3.25
CA GLN A 105 -10.94 -17.36 2.21
C GLN A 105 -10.33 -17.43 0.80
N VAL A 106 -9.01 -17.29 0.70
CA VAL A 106 -8.26 -17.19 -0.55
C VAL A 106 -7.12 -18.22 -0.52
N PRO A 107 -7.30 -19.39 -1.15
CA PRO A 107 -6.23 -20.37 -1.25
C PRO A 107 -5.15 -19.85 -2.20
N GLU A 108 -4.01 -19.46 -1.63
CA GLU A 108 -2.83 -19.03 -2.37
C GLU A 108 -1.80 -20.16 -2.46
N GLU A 109 -1.14 -20.27 -3.62
CA GLU A 109 0.00 -21.19 -3.80
C GLU A 109 1.29 -20.64 -3.18
N GLY A 110 1.33 -19.32 -2.93
CA GLY A 110 2.54 -18.61 -2.54
C GLY A 110 3.55 -18.51 -3.69
N GLN A 111 4.76 -18.11 -3.36
CA GLN A 111 5.85 -17.96 -4.34
C GLN A 111 7.15 -18.39 -3.65
N THR A 112 7.77 -19.48 -4.11
CA THR A 112 9.09 -19.86 -3.59
C THR A 112 10.19 -18.94 -4.14
N TYR A 113 11.41 -19.05 -3.62
CA TYR A 113 12.54 -18.33 -4.21
C TYR A 113 12.84 -18.78 -5.65
N ASP A 114 12.69 -20.07 -5.95
CA ASP A 114 12.89 -20.59 -7.30
C ASP A 114 11.82 -20.09 -8.28
N ASP A 115 10.55 -20.03 -7.84
CA ASP A 115 9.46 -19.51 -8.67
C ASP A 115 9.68 -18.02 -8.95
N TYR A 116 10.11 -17.27 -7.93
CA TYR A 116 10.53 -15.88 -8.11
C TYR A 116 11.66 -15.76 -9.13
N LEU A 117 12.74 -16.55 -9.01
CA LEU A 117 13.83 -16.51 -10.00
C LEU A 117 13.35 -16.85 -11.41
N ARG A 118 12.46 -17.85 -11.56
CA ARG A 118 11.85 -18.18 -12.86
C ARG A 118 11.07 -17.00 -13.40
N LEU A 119 10.18 -16.40 -12.60
CA LEU A 119 9.41 -15.21 -12.97
C LEU A 119 10.32 -14.06 -13.42
N MET A 120 11.40 -13.81 -12.68
CA MET A 120 12.31 -12.72 -12.99
C MET A 120 13.25 -13.03 -14.18
N THR A 121 13.49 -14.29 -14.55
CA THR A 121 14.51 -14.64 -15.57
C THR A 121 13.95 -15.24 -16.86
N THR A 122 12.70 -15.72 -16.87
CA THR A 122 12.07 -16.36 -18.04
C THR A 122 11.21 -15.41 -18.89
N ARG A 123 11.04 -15.78 -20.17
CA ARG A 123 10.84 -14.89 -21.33
C ARG A 123 9.37 -14.71 -21.72
N THR A 124 8.86 -13.49 -21.57
CA THR A 124 7.80 -12.96 -22.46
C THR A 124 7.97 -11.47 -22.79
N SER A 125 8.64 -10.67 -21.96
CA SER A 125 8.81 -9.22 -22.18
C SER A 125 10.25 -8.69 -22.07
N GLY A 126 11.26 -9.57 -22.20
CA GLY A 126 12.68 -9.22 -22.07
C GLY A 126 13.26 -9.65 -20.72
N ARG A 127 14.59 -9.84 -20.64
CA ARG A 127 15.24 -10.32 -19.42
C ARG A 127 15.12 -9.28 -18.30
N PHE A 128 14.32 -9.51 -17.26
CA PHE A 128 14.38 -8.72 -16.04
C PHE A 128 15.68 -9.08 -15.27
N LYS A 129 16.73 -8.29 -15.46
CA LYS A 129 17.99 -8.48 -14.73
C LYS A 129 17.85 -8.03 -13.27
N PRO A 130 18.70 -8.54 -12.36
CA PRO A 130 18.91 -7.89 -11.06
C PRO A 130 19.14 -6.40 -11.26
N LEU A 131 18.53 -5.60 -10.39
CA LEU A 131 18.68 -4.14 -10.36
C LEU A 131 19.96 -3.73 -9.59
N MET A 132 20.84 -4.69 -9.28
CA MET A 132 22.08 -4.49 -8.52
C MET A 132 22.93 -3.39 -9.18
N ASN A 133 23.34 -2.40 -8.39
CA ASN A 133 24.27 -1.34 -8.80
C ASN A 133 23.85 -0.50 -10.01
N ALA A 134 22.58 -0.53 -10.44
CA ALA A 134 22.11 0.34 -11.50
C ALA A 134 21.83 1.75 -10.94
N LYS A 135 22.50 2.76 -11.51
CA LYS A 135 22.23 4.18 -11.21
C LYS A 135 20.87 4.58 -11.77
N GLY A 136 20.12 5.36 -10.97
CA GLY A 136 18.76 5.80 -11.29
C GLY A 136 17.80 4.61 -11.26
N ILE A 137 17.33 4.24 -10.09
CA ILE A 137 16.23 3.26 -9.93
C ILE A 137 15.39 3.77 -8.76
N ASP A 138 14.99 5.02 -8.89
CA ASP A 138 14.48 5.78 -7.76
C ASP A 138 13.02 5.44 -7.53
N ILE A 139 12.62 5.35 -6.26
CA ILE A 139 11.24 5.16 -5.87
C ILE A 139 10.63 6.55 -5.71
N LEU A 140 9.54 6.82 -6.42
CA LEU A 140 8.85 8.09 -6.32
C LEU A 140 7.57 7.93 -5.54
N LEU A 141 7.42 8.69 -4.46
CA LEU A 141 6.18 8.80 -3.72
C LEU A 141 5.42 10.02 -4.25
N LEU A 142 4.22 9.81 -4.77
CA LEU A 142 3.31 10.87 -5.24
C LEU A 142 2.18 11.03 -4.22
N PRO A 143 2.20 12.07 -3.38
CA PRO A 143 1.06 12.38 -2.52
C PRO A 143 -0.16 12.74 -3.37
N ILE A 144 -1.28 12.07 -3.15
CA ILE A 144 -2.59 12.40 -3.72
C ILE A 144 -3.46 12.93 -2.58
N VAL A 145 -3.83 14.21 -2.66
CA VAL A 145 -4.51 14.95 -1.58
C VAL A 145 -5.87 15.48 -2.04
N ASP A 146 -6.84 15.62 -1.13
CA ASP A 146 -8.08 16.32 -1.44
C ASP A 146 -7.78 17.81 -1.56
N ARG A 147 -8.40 18.50 -2.52
CA ARG A 147 -8.29 19.96 -2.66
C ARG A 147 -8.76 20.69 -1.39
N LYS A 148 -9.64 20.08 -0.59
CA LYS A 148 -10.02 20.55 0.74
C LYS A 148 -8.82 20.67 1.70
N ASP A 149 -7.76 19.91 1.48
CA ASP A 149 -6.53 19.91 2.29
C ASP A 149 -5.51 20.97 1.82
N GLN A 150 -5.97 22.06 1.20
CA GLN A 150 -5.10 23.17 0.75
C GLN A 150 -3.96 22.74 -0.19
N CYS A 151 -4.14 21.63 -0.91
CA CYS A 151 -3.17 21.07 -1.85
C CYS A 151 -1.82 20.69 -1.20
N SER A 152 -1.79 20.41 0.10
CA SER A 152 -0.63 19.90 0.82
C SER A 152 -0.96 18.58 1.51
N TRP A 153 0.08 17.86 1.95
CA TRP A 153 -0.13 16.64 2.73
C TRP A 153 -0.86 16.96 4.04
N PRO A 154 -1.98 16.29 4.35
CA PRO A 154 -2.80 16.66 5.49
C PRO A 154 -2.10 16.44 6.84
N ASP A 155 -2.40 17.32 7.81
CA ASP A 155 -1.88 17.25 9.18
C ASP A 155 -2.44 16.10 10.03
N TYR A 156 -3.33 15.31 9.45
CA TYR A 156 -3.86 14.05 9.97
C TYR A 156 -3.28 12.80 9.28
N GLY A 157 -2.34 12.96 8.34
CA GLY A 157 -1.63 11.87 7.66
C GLY A 157 -0.21 11.66 8.20
N PRO A 158 0.38 10.46 8.03
CA PRO A 158 1.71 10.12 8.58
C PRO A 158 2.82 11.04 8.05
N SER A 159 3.95 11.12 8.76
CA SER A 159 5.10 11.91 8.31
C SER A 159 5.69 11.35 7.01
N LEU A 160 5.66 12.15 5.94
CA LEU A 160 6.22 11.76 4.64
C LEU A 160 7.73 11.57 4.69
N GLU A 161 8.45 12.37 5.48
CA GLU A 161 9.90 12.25 5.66
C GLU A 161 10.25 10.90 6.27
N HIS A 162 9.54 10.48 7.31
CA HIS A 162 9.77 9.17 7.92
C HIS A 162 9.41 8.02 6.98
N LEU A 163 8.34 8.15 6.18
CA LEU A 163 8.02 7.16 5.14
C LEU A 163 9.14 7.05 4.11
N MET A 164 9.68 8.18 3.65
CA MET A 164 10.82 8.23 2.72
C MET A 164 12.05 7.54 3.31
N ASP A 165 12.47 7.93 4.52
CA ASP A 165 13.65 7.39 5.21
C ASP A 165 13.54 5.88 5.41
N TYR A 166 12.39 5.41 5.93
CA TYR A 166 12.17 3.99 6.16
C TYR A 166 12.23 3.20 4.86
N THR A 167 11.58 3.70 3.80
CA THR A 167 11.54 3.05 2.49
C THR A 167 12.93 2.96 1.87
N GLN A 168 13.71 4.03 1.98
CA GLN A 168 15.09 4.08 1.48
C GLN A 168 15.95 3.01 2.15
N ILE A 169 15.88 2.90 3.48
CA ILE A 169 16.61 1.88 4.24
C ILE A 169 16.09 0.48 3.89
N PHE A 170 14.77 0.31 3.77
CA PHE A 170 14.15 -0.99 3.56
C PHE A 170 14.50 -1.62 2.22
N PHE A 171 14.56 -0.80 1.16
CA PHE A 171 14.81 -1.25 -0.22
C PHE A 171 16.24 -0.99 -0.70
N ASP A 172 17.04 -0.23 0.06
CA ASP A 172 18.38 0.24 -0.33
C ASP A 172 18.34 1.00 -1.66
N ARG A 173 17.41 1.95 -1.74
CA ARG A 173 17.13 2.74 -2.95
C ARG A 173 16.80 4.20 -2.63
N PRO A 174 17.21 5.16 -3.48
CA PRO A 174 16.74 6.54 -3.36
C PRO A 174 15.22 6.61 -3.41
N VAL A 175 14.65 7.44 -2.54
CA VAL A 175 13.21 7.71 -2.48
C VAL A 175 13.03 9.22 -2.57
N HIS A 176 12.12 9.67 -3.44
CA HIS A 176 11.80 11.09 -3.59
C HIS A 176 10.30 11.31 -3.47
N ILE A 177 9.92 12.37 -2.77
CA ILE A 177 8.54 12.83 -2.68
C ILE A 177 8.31 13.82 -3.82
N LEU A 178 7.34 13.52 -4.68
CA LEU A 178 6.91 14.40 -5.75
C LEU A 178 5.95 15.49 -5.24
N PRO A 179 5.76 16.59 -5.98
CA PRO A 179 4.69 17.54 -5.71
C PRO A 179 3.32 16.84 -5.68
N CYS A 180 2.39 17.35 -4.88
CA CYS A 180 1.09 16.70 -4.70
C CYS A 180 0.26 16.68 -5.99
N ALA A 181 -0.33 15.53 -6.29
CA ALA A 181 -1.52 15.46 -7.15
C ALA A 181 -2.75 15.83 -6.31
N THR A 182 -3.71 16.53 -6.91
CA THR A 182 -4.86 17.09 -6.18
C THR A 182 -6.17 16.55 -6.71
N LEU A 183 -7.04 16.08 -5.81
CA LEU A 183 -8.37 15.60 -6.12
C LEU A 183 -9.40 16.69 -5.89
N GLU A 184 -10.17 17.01 -6.93
CA GLU A 184 -11.36 17.84 -6.82
C GLU A 184 -12.62 16.97 -6.94
N VAL A 185 -13.51 17.08 -5.95
CA VAL A 185 -14.78 16.34 -5.91
C VAL A 185 -15.93 17.33 -6.02
N THR A 186 -16.74 17.20 -7.07
CA THR A 186 -17.89 18.08 -7.33
C THR A 186 -19.19 17.29 -7.47
N LEU A 187 -20.32 17.94 -7.18
CA LEU A 187 -21.63 17.37 -7.54
C LEU A 187 -21.84 17.52 -9.06
N PRO A 188 -22.55 16.57 -9.71
CA PRO A 188 -22.74 16.58 -11.14
C PRO A 188 -23.63 17.78 -11.44
N SER A 189 -23.27 18.55 -12.45
CA SER A 189 -24.09 19.66 -12.93
C SER A 189 -25.49 19.12 -13.25
N GLN A 190 -26.53 19.69 -12.62
CA GLN A 190 -27.89 19.21 -12.78
C GLN A 190 -28.34 19.34 -14.25
N ILE A 191 -28.29 18.24 -15.00
CA ILE A 191 -29.10 18.12 -16.22
C ILE A 191 -30.54 17.90 -15.75
N LYS A 192 -31.41 18.89 -16.00
CA LYS A 192 -32.86 18.84 -15.73
C LYS A 192 -33.47 17.58 -16.36
N ARG A 193 -33.54 16.47 -15.62
CA ARG A 193 -34.34 15.29 -15.99
C ARG A 193 -35.36 15.02 -14.88
N LYS A 194 -36.62 14.86 -15.29
CA LYS A 194 -37.78 14.65 -14.41
C LYS A 194 -37.55 13.44 -13.49
N PRO A 195 -37.93 13.51 -12.20
CA PRO A 195 -37.66 12.44 -11.26
C PRO A 195 -38.56 11.22 -11.54
N LYS A 196 -37.96 10.05 -11.78
CA LYS A 196 -38.64 8.76 -11.61
C LYS A 196 -38.48 8.35 -10.14
N LYS A 197 -39.59 8.10 -9.44
CA LYS A 197 -39.59 7.49 -8.11
C LYS A 197 -38.97 6.08 -8.20
N GLN A 198 -37.73 5.92 -7.74
CA GLN A 198 -37.17 4.61 -7.41
C GLN A 198 -37.40 4.36 -5.91
N LYS A 199 -38.01 3.23 -5.57
CA LYS A 199 -37.99 2.69 -4.21
C LYS A 199 -36.58 2.15 -3.97
N THR A 200 -35.80 2.80 -3.12
CA THR A 200 -34.51 2.29 -2.65
C THR A 200 -34.75 1.50 -1.38
N ASN A 201 -34.53 0.19 -1.41
CA ASN A 201 -34.40 -0.61 -0.20
C ASN A 201 -33.04 -0.29 0.48
N PRO A 202 -32.97 -0.22 1.82
CA PRO A 202 -31.69 -0.09 2.52
C PRO A 202 -30.79 -1.29 2.22
N GLY A 203 -29.51 -1.05 1.89
CA GLY A 203 -28.52 -2.12 1.67
C GLY A 203 -28.09 -2.39 0.22
N HIS A 204 -28.59 -1.63 -0.77
CA HIS A 204 -28.06 -1.76 -2.14
C HIS A 204 -26.79 -0.92 -2.33
N PHE A 205 -25.66 -1.58 -2.62
CA PHE A 205 -24.40 -0.95 -3.03
C PHE A 205 -24.65 0.03 -4.19
N ALA A 206 -24.42 1.33 -3.97
CA ALA A 206 -24.63 2.35 -4.99
C ALA A 206 -23.65 2.14 -6.14
N THR A 207 -24.15 1.72 -7.30
CA THR A 207 -23.36 1.44 -8.52
C THR A 207 -23.00 2.69 -9.32
N SER A 208 -23.35 3.88 -8.87
CA SER A 208 -23.04 5.14 -9.56
C SER A 208 -22.94 6.28 -8.56
N SER A 209 -21.73 6.84 -8.43
CA SER A 209 -21.49 8.10 -7.74
C SER A 209 -22.29 9.22 -8.40
N LYS A 210 -23.08 9.96 -7.62
CA LYS A 210 -23.54 11.31 -8.00
C LYS A 210 -22.44 12.34 -7.76
N ARG A 211 -21.17 12.05 -7.99
CA ARG A 211 -20.06 12.97 -7.81
C ARG A 211 -19.06 12.77 -8.93
N ASP A 212 -18.54 13.87 -9.43
CA ASP A 212 -17.44 13.90 -10.39
C ASP A 212 -16.13 14.03 -9.61
N PHE A 213 -15.19 13.11 -9.88
CA PHE A 213 -13.86 13.09 -9.30
C PHE A 213 -12.85 13.48 -10.37
N ASN A 214 -12.13 14.57 -10.15
CA ASN A 214 -11.16 15.11 -11.09
C ASN A 214 -9.78 15.14 -10.42
N LEU A 215 -8.88 14.26 -10.85
CA LEU A 215 -7.52 14.17 -10.36
C LEU A 215 -6.61 15.04 -11.22
N SER A 216 -5.87 15.96 -10.60
CA SER A 216 -4.95 16.86 -11.28
C SER A 216 -3.51 16.54 -10.89
N PHE A 217 -2.70 16.24 -11.91
CA PHE A 217 -1.27 15.98 -11.73
C PHE A 217 -0.48 17.29 -11.77
N PRO A 218 0.59 17.41 -10.97
CA PRO A 218 1.41 18.61 -10.94
C PRO A 218 2.15 18.80 -12.26
N LYS A 219 2.55 20.05 -12.51
CA LYS A 219 3.45 20.37 -13.63
C LYS A 219 4.82 19.74 -13.38
N GLU A 220 5.43 19.24 -14.45
CA GLU A 220 6.75 18.63 -14.45
C GLU A 220 7.63 19.22 -15.56
N ASP A 221 8.93 18.98 -15.48
CA ASP A 221 9.84 19.33 -16.56
C ASP A 221 9.46 18.56 -17.83
N GLY A 222 9.06 19.31 -18.85
CA GLY A 222 8.72 18.78 -20.18
C GLY A 222 7.23 18.50 -20.42
N PHE A 223 6.34 18.68 -19.44
CA PHE A 223 4.88 18.76 -19.70
C PHE A 223 4.11 19.55 -18.64
N ASP A 224 3.07 20.27 -19.07
CA ASP A 224 2.22 21.05 -18.17
C ASP A 224 1.32 20.17 -17.29
N SER A 225 0.86 20.73 -16.16
CA SER A 225 -0.15 20.09 -15.32
C SER A 225 -1.41 19.76 -16.12
N TYR A 226 -2.03 18.63 -15.83
CA TYR A 226 -3.28 18.22 -16.46
C TYR A 226 -4.23 17.58 -15.45
N SER A 227 -5.52 17.60 -15.78
CA SER A 227 -6.58 17.01 -14.97
C SER A 227 -7.32 15.92 -15.74
N VAL A 228 -7.69 14.86 -15.04
CA VAL A 228 -8.37 13.70 -15.59
C VAL A 228 -9.50 13.26 -14.68
N LYS A 229 -10.63 12.85 -15.28
CA LYS A 229 -11.73 12.26 -14.53
C LYS A 229 -11.39 10.83 -14.14
N ILE A 230 -11.53 10.50 -12.86
CA ILE A 230 -11.36 9.14 -12.34
C ILE A 230 -12.67 8.61 -11.76
N ALA A 231 -12.76 7.29 -11.62
CA ALA A 231 -13.91 6.65 -11.00
C ALA A 231 -13.83 6.72 -9.46
N GLY A 232 -15.00 6.82 -8.84
CA GLY A 232 -15.15 6.81 -7.39
C GLY A 232 -16.60 6.54 -7.00
N ARG A 233 -16.84 6.39 -5.70
CA ARG A 233 -18.17 6.28 -5.10
C ARG A 233 -18.30 7.23 -3.92
N GLY A 234 -19.47 7.83 -3.75
CA GLY A 234 -19.76 8.74 -2.65
C GLY A 234 -20.98 8.26 -1.88
N ASP A 235 -20.96 8.44 -0.56
CA ASP A 235 -22.16 8.27 0.22
C ASP A 235 -23.14 9.43 -0.05
N SER A 236 -24.43 9.11 -0.04
CA SER A 236 -25.50 10.09 -0.27
C SER A 236 -25.90 10.86 0.99
N THR A 237 -25.53 10.35 2.17
CA THR A 237 -25.93 10.92 3.47
C THR A 237 -24.81 11.67 4.19
N SER A 238 -23.58 11.57 3.71
CA SER A 238 -22.39 12.16 4.29
C SER A 238 -21.43 12.69 3.23
N GLU A 239 -20.40 13.42 3.64
CA GLU A 239 -19.36 13.89 2.72
C GLU A 239 -18.39 12.79 2.27
N ARG A 240 -18.51 11.56 2.79
CA ARG A 240 -17.53 10.49 2.58
C ARG A 240 -17.59 9.92 1.17
N TYR A 241 -16.43 9.56 0.67
CA TYR A 241 -16.27 8.99 -0.66
C TYR A 241 -15.04 8.09 -0.69
N GLN A 242 -14.98 7.24 -1.72
CA GLN A 242 -13.84 6.39 -2.02
C GLN A 242 -13.49 6.52 -3.50
N LEU A 243 -12.20 6.42 -3.83
CA LEU A 243 -11.74 6.31 -5.20
C LEU A 243 -11.64 4.86 -5.62
N LYS A 244 -11.99 4.59 -6.88
CA LYS A 244 -11.82 3.26 -7.45
C LYS A 244 -10.33 3.06 -7.77
N VAL A 245 -9.74 2.01 -7.22
CA VAL A 245 -8.28 1.81 -7.23
C VAL A 245 -7.69 1.66 -8.65
N ASP A 246 -8.34 0.89 -9.53
CA ASP A 246 -7.88 0.67 -10.91
C ASP A 246 -7.84 1.98 -11.73
N SER A 247 -8.84 2.84 -11.56
CA SER A 247 -8.92 4.12 -12.24
C SER A 247 -7.84 5.10 -11.81
N VAL A 248 -7.34 5.00 -10.56
CA VAL A 248 -6.20 5.79 -10.11
C VAL A 248 -4.89 5.21 -10.68
N LEU A 249 -4.75 3.89 -10.66
CA LEU A 249 -3.57 3.19 -11.19
C LEU A 249 -3.36 3.42 -12.69
N ASP A 250 -4.44 3.39 -13.49
CA ASP A 250 -4.39 3.68 -14.92
C ASP A 250 -3.81 5.08 -15.19
N GLU A 251 -4.22 6.08 -14.39
CA GLU A 251 -3.74 7.46 -14.53
C GLU A 251 -2.33 7.66 -13.97
N LEU A 252 -1.94 6.93 -12.91
CA LEU A 252 -0.55 6.88 -12.45
C LEU A 252 0.37 6.27 -13.52
N ALA A 253 -0.06 5.21 -14.20
CA ALA A 253 0.70 4.60 -15.29
C ALA A 253 0.88 5.59 -16.46
N ALA A 254 -0.19 6.31 -16.84
CA ALA A 254 -0.12 7.35 -17.85
C ALA A 254 0.81 8.50 -17.46
N TYR A 255 0.75 8.94 -16.20
CA TYR A 255 1.61 9.99 -15.65
C TYR A 255 3.09 9.57 -15.66
N ARG A 256 3.40 8.36 -15.19
CA ARG A 256 4.75 7.78 -15.23
C ARG A 256 5.28 7.70 -16.67
N TYR A 257 4.47 7.20 -17.59
CA TYR A 257 4.86 7.11 -19.00
C TYR A 257 5.15 8.48 -19.62
N ALA A 258 4.36 9.51 -19.30
CA ALA A 258 4.59 10.88 -19.77
C ALA A 258 5.93 11.44 -19.25
N ARG A 259 6.26 11.18 -17.97
CA ARG A 259 7.53 11.58 -17.35
C ARG A 259 8.74 10.93 -17.99
N GLN A 260 8.66 9.65 -18.32
CA GLN A 260 9.76 8.92 -18.96
C GLN A 260 10.03 9.36 -20.40
N ASN A 261 9.05 9.96 -21.06
CA ASN A 261 9.14 10.42 -22.45
C ASN A 261 9.24 11.95 -22.58
N SER A 262 9.35 12.69 -21.47
CA SER A 262 9.42 14.15 -21.51
C SER A 262 10.81 14.61 -22.00
N LYS A 263 10.84 15.66 -22.83
CA LYS A 263 12.09 16.24 -23.34
C LYS A 263 12.74 17.05 -22.23
N GLY A 264 13.77 16.51 -21.57
CA GLY A 264 14.50 17.27 -20.55
C GLY A 264 15.54 16.47 -19.79
N ASP A 265 15.37 15.15 -19.67
CA ASP A 265 16.31 14.32 -18.90
C ASP A 265 16.39 12.90 -19.48
N ILE A 266 17.36 12.70 -20.38
CA ILE A 266 17.63 11.39 -21.01
C ILE A 266 18.09 10.34 -19.99
N ASP A 267 18.48 10.76 -18.78
CA ASP A 267 18.95 9.88 -17.70
C ASP A 267 17.93 9.68 -16.56
N ARG A 268 16.70 10.20 -16.67
CA ARG A 268 15.62 9.93 -15.71
C ARG A 268 15.30 8.43 -15.67
N LYS A 269 15.76 7.76 -14.61
CA LYS A 269 15.47 6.34 -14.39
C LYS A 269 14.77 6.18 -13.04
N GLU A 270 13.46 6.35 -13.08
CA GLU A 270 12.57 6.03 -11.97
C GLU A 270 12.19 4.54 -12.03
N PHE A 271 12.30 3.85 -10.89
CA PHE A 271 11.84 2.47 -10.77
C PHE A 271 10.32 2.42 -10.91
N CYS A 272 9.64 3.19 -10.07
CA CYS A 272 8.20 3.19 -9.92
C CYS A 272 7.66 4.53 -9.40
N ILE A 273 6.37 4.74 -9.60
CA ILE A 273 5.61 5.80 -8.92
C ILE A 273 4.58 5.16 -8.00
N MET A 274 4.58 5.54 -6.72
CA MET A 274 3.62 5.11 -5.73
C MET A 274 2.72 6.28 -5.32
N GLY A 275 1.45 6.22 -5.68
CA GLY A 275 0.42 7.11 -5.15
C GLY A 275 0.19 6.82 -3.66
N ILE A 276 0.34 7.83 -2.81
CA ILE A 276 0.03 7.72 -1.37
C ILE A 276 -1.08 8.68 -1.03
N THR A 277 -2.05 8.27 -0.22
CA THR A 277 -3.20 9.13 0.08
C THR A 277 -3.82 8.90 1.46
N MET A 278 -4.54 9.90 1.95
CA MET A 278 -5.50 9.77 3.05
C MET A 278 -6.94 9.59 2.56
N ILE A 279 -7.16 9.56 1.23
CA ILE A 279 -8.46 9.32 0.61
C ILE A 279 -8.69 7.81 0.56
N ASP A 280 -9.86 7.36 0.97
CA ASP A 280 -10.19 5.95 1.04
C ASP A 280 -10.36 5.32 -0.36
N LEU A 281 -9.99 4.04 -0.52
CA LEU A 281 -9.99 3.35 -1.82
C LEU A 281 -10.94 2.15 -1.80
N TYR A 282 -11.39 1.71 -2.97
CA TYR A 282 -12.11 0.45 -3.14
C TYR A 282 -11.73 -0.22 -4.46
N ASP A 283 -11.85 -1.55 -4.50
CA ASP A 283 -11.80 -2.30 -5.76
C ASP A 283 -13.21 -2.75 -6.15
N GLY A 284 -13.72 -3.85 -5.62
CA GLY A 284 -15.04 -4.37 -5.92
C GLY A 284 -16.20 -3.51 -5.41
N PRO A 285 -17.39 -3.60 -6.05
CA PRO A 285 -18.59 -2.90 -5.59
C PRO A 285 -19.04 -3.33 -4.18
N SER A 286 -18.74 -4.58 -3.80
CA SER A 286 -19.04 -5.17 -2.49
C SER A 286 -17.99 -4.87 -1.42
N ASP A 287 -16.80 -4.40 -1.82
CA ASP A 287 -15.68 -4.23 -0.89
C ASP A 287 -16.01 -3.13 0.10
N LEU A 288 -15.60 -3.29 1.36
CA LEU A 288 -15.64 -2.18 2.31
C LEU A 288 -14.62 -1.13 1.94
N PHE A 289 -13.38 -1.55 1.67
CA PHE A 289 -12.30 -0.71 1.20
C PHE A 289 -11.21 -1.60 0.59
N CYS A 290 -10.27 -0.97 -0.08
CA CYS A 290 -9.01 -1.55 -0.53
C CYS A 290 -7.89 -0.73 0.14
N ALA A 291 -6.95 -1.38 0.82
CA ALA A 291 -5.83 -0.68 1.46
C ALA A 291 -4.86 -0.12 0.42
N GLY A 292 -4.60 -0.89 -0.63
CA GLY A 292 -3.72 -0.54 -1.73
C GLY A 292 -3.77 -1.59 -2.83
N MET A 293 -3.18 -1.24 -3.97
CA MET A 293 -3.00 -2.15 -5.09
C MET A 293 -1.80 -1.70 -5.93
N ALA A 294 -1.17 -2.67 -6.58
CA ALA A 294 -0.01 -2.46 -7.45
C ALA A 294 -0.23 -3.04 -8.86
N PHE A 295 0.08 -2.25 -9.88
CA PHE A 295 0.27 -2.72 -11.25
C PHE A 295 1.77 -2.92 -11.50
N GLY A 296 2.26 -4.11 -11.14
CA GLY A 296 3.68 -4.46 -11.19
C GLY A 296 4.33 -4.32 -12.57
N GLY A 297 3.53 -4.39 -13.63
CA GLY A 297 3.96 -4.17 -15.00
C GLY A 297 4.28 -2.75 -15.37
N ASP A 298 3.33 -1.87 -15.09
CA ASP A 298 3.45 -0.44 -15.33
C ASP A 298 4.32 0.26 -14.27
N LYS A 299 4.76 -0.50 -13.25
CA LYS A 299 5.56 -0.03 -12.11
C LYS A 299 4.89 1.13 -11.39
N VAL A 300 3.59 0.97 -11.13
CA VAL A 300 2.81 1.91 -10.33
C VAL A 300 2.05 1.19 -9.24
N ALA A 301 1.89 1.84 -8.11
CA ALA A 301 1.04 1.38 -7.02
C ALA A 301 0.28 2.56 -6.43
N VAL A 302 -0.84 2.30 -5.76
CA VAL A 302 -1.55 3.30 -4.97
C VAL A 302 -2.02 2.67 -3.68
N PHE A 303 -1.90 3.39 -2.56
CA PHE A 303 -2.40 2.93 -1.27
C PHE A 303 -2.85 4.07 -0.39
N SER A 304 -3.72 3.74 0.56
CA SER A 304 -4.41 4.68 1.42
C SER A 304 -4.16 4.37 2.90
N PHE A 305 -3.73 5.40 3.63
CA PHE A 305 -3.62 5.32 5.08
C PHE A 305 -4.93 5.64 5.80
N ALA A 306 -6.01 5.96 5.07
CA ALA A 306 -7.31 6.34 5.65
C ALA A 306 -7.79 5.32 6.70
N ARG A 307 -7.61 4.03 6.39
CA ARG A 307 -8.04 2.91 7.23
C ARG A 307 -7.00 2.45 8.26
N TYR A 308 -5.81 3.03 8.22
CA TYR A 308 -4.68 2.71 9.09
C TYR A 308 -4.54 3.69 10.25
N HIS A 309 -5.36 4.76 10.27
CA HIS A 309 -5.41 5.74 11.33
C HIS A 309 -5.66 5.05 12.70
N PRO A 310 -4.83 5.27 13.72
CA PRO A 310 -4.83 4.49 14.96
C PRO A 310 -6.13 4.62 15.77
N LEU A 311 -6.78 5.78 15.69
CA LEU A 311 -8.02 6.07 16.40
C LEU A 311 -9.28 5.65 15.63
N LEU A 312 -9.14 5.07 14.43
CA LEU A 312 -10.28 4.75 13.58
C LEU A 312 -11.08 3.55 14.11
N LYS A 313 -12.40 3.71 14.15
CA LYS A 313 -13.38 2.64 14.34
C LYS A 313 -14.38 2.63 13.20
N MET A 314 -14.63 1.47 12.60
CA MET A 314 -15.48 1.30 11.43
C MET A 314 -16.57 0.25 11.61
N HIS A 315 -17.67 0.43 10.89
CA HIS A 315 -18.71 -0.56 10.79
C HIS A 315 -18.23 -1.73 9.93
N PRO A 316 -18.49 -2.99 10.32
CA PRO A 316 -18.02 -4.18 9.59
C PRO A 316 -18.74 -4.45 8.26
N GLU A 317 -19.62 -3.55 7.80
CA GLU A 317 -20.48 -3.78 6.62
C GLU A 317 -20.76 -2.50 5.82
N LYS A 318 -20.73 -1.35 6.47
CA LYS A 318 -21.00 -0.04 5.84
C LYS A 318 -19.69 0.72 5.72
N TRP A 319 -19.11 0.74 4.52
CA TRP A 319 -17.82 1.41 4.26
C TRP A 319 -17.81 2.88 4.70
N PHE A 320 -18.91 3.61 4.52
CA PHE A 320 -18.99 5.03 4.86
C PHE A 320 -19.21 5.26 6.36
N HIS A 321 -19.50 4.22 7.14
CA HIS A 321 -19.80 4.35 8.56
C HIS A 321 -18.56 4.03 9.40
N TYR A 322 -17.93 5.09 9.87
CA TYR A 322 -16.72 5.04 10.72
C TYR A 322 -16.63 6.31 11.57
N GLY A 323 -15.80 6.32 12.60
CA GLY A 323 -15.52 7.49 13.42
C GLY A 323 -14.22 7.30 14.17
N TYR A 324 -13.87 8.25 15.03
CA TYR A 324 -12.60 8.24 15.74
C TYR A 324 -12.78 8.29 17.24
N THR A 325 -12.01 7.46 17.95
CA THR A 325 -11.92 7.40 19.42
C THR A 325 -10.87 8.39 19.93
N ASP A 326 -10.83 8.60 21.24
CA ASP A 326 -9.79 9.40 21.89
C ASP A 326 -8.48 8.61 22.12
N THR A 327 -8.55 7.28 22.05
CA THR A 327 -7.41 6.37 22.26
C THR A 327 -7.46 5.18 21.31
N SER A 328 -6.29 4.74 20.83
CA SER A 328 -6.14 3.49 20.10
C SER A 328 -6.24 2.29 21.05
N ASP A 329 -7.03 1.27 20.70
CA ASP A 329 -7.12 0.00 21.41
C ASP A 329 -6.74 -1.21 20.54
N GLY A 330 -6.22 -0.96 19.34
CA GLY A 330 -5.75 -1.99 18.41
C GLY A 330 -6.85 -2.74 17.65
N TYR A 331 -8.13 -2.48 17.90
CA TYR A 331 -9.24 -3.09 17.17
C TYR A 331 -9.98 -2.05 16.33
N SER A 332 -10.15 -2.29 15.04
CA SER A 332 -10.70 -1.25 14.14
C SER A 332 -12.20 -1.31 13.94
N TYR A 333 -12.93 -2.29 14.48
CA TYR A 333 -14.36 -2.46 14.22
C TYR A 333 -15.24 -2.10 15.42
N TYR A 334 -16.50 -1.76 15.17
CA TYR A 334 -17.50 -1.62 16.22
C TYR A 334 -17.84 -2.98 16.83
N GLU A 335 -18.01 -3.03 18.15
CA GLU A 335 -18.44 -4.24 18.86
C GLU A 335 -19.96 -4.46 18.69
N ASP A 336 -20.74 -3.37 18.68
CA ASP A 336 -22.18 -3.40 18.43
C ASP A 336 -22.48 -3.07 16.96
N HIS A 337 -23.00 -4.06 16.22
CA HIS A 337 -23.36 -3.98 14.80
C HIS A 337 -24.44 -2.94 14.46
N ASP A 338 -25.09 -2.33 15.46
CA ASP A 338 -26.36 -1.62 15.25
C ASP A 338 -26.43 -0.17 15.73
N GLN A 339 -25.34 0.41 16.25
CA GLN A 339 -25.36 1.83 16.62
C GLN A 339 -24.22 2.60 15.99
N ASN A 340 -24.57 3.76 15.44
CA ASN A 340 -23.61 4.85 15.32
C ASN A 340 -23.03 5.06 16.72
N PRO A 341 -21.77 4.67 16.98
CA PRO A 341 -21.26 4.67 18.34
C PRO A 341 -21.34 6.10 18.88
N LYS A 342 -22.20 6.28 19.89
CA LYS A 342 -22.39 7.57 20.53
C LYS A 342 -21.04 8.02 21.06
N GLY A 343 -20.61 9.22 20.68
CA GLY A 343 -19.35 9.80 21.16
C GLY A 343 -18.14 9.69 20.22
N LEU A 344 -18.22 9.01 19.06
CA LEU A 344 -17.11 9.05 18.10
C LEU A 344 -17.09 10.37 17.32
N ALA A 345 -15.90 10.96 17.23
CA ALA A 345 -15.65 12.10 16.37
C ALA A 345 -15.84 11.70 14.90
N GLN A 346 -16.55 12.52 14.13
CA GLN A 346 -16.79 12.27 12.70
C GLN A 346 -15.71 12.87 11.80
N THR A 347 -14.97 13.84 12.31
CA THR A 347 -13.81 14.49 11.67
C THR A 347 -12.54 13.73 12.01
N THR A 348 -11.65 13.57 11.03
CA THR A 348 -10.35 12.93 11.23
C THR A 348 -9.50 13.72 12.23
N PRO A 349 -9.07 13.13 13.36
CA PRO A 349 -8.21 13.77 14.33
C PRO A 349 -6.84 14.12 13.72
N LYS A 350 -6.31 15.28 14.07
CA LYS A 350 -5.00 15.74 13.61
C LYS A 350 -3.90 15.04 14.37
N ILE A 351 -2.75 14.76 13.74
CA ILE A 351 -1.63 14.09 14.41
C ILE A 351 -1.14 14.86 15.64
N ILE A 352 -1.24 16.19 15.64
CA ILE A 352 -0.83 17.01 16.79
C ILE A 352 -1.56 16.62 18.09
N SER A 353 -2.80 16.13 18.00
CA SER A 353 -3.59 15.71 19.17
C SER A 353 -3.27 14.29 19.64
N PHE A 354 -2.45 13.54 18.89
CA PHE A 354 -2.16 12.14 19.21
C PHE A 354 -1.19 12.04 20.40
N LYS A 355 -1.40 11.01 21.22
CA LYS A 355 -0.39 10.57 22.18
C LYS A 355 0.82 10.02 21.43
N SER A 356 2.00 10.06 22.06
CA SER A 356 3.24 9.57 21.43
C SER A 356 3.12 8.15 20.89
N GLN A 357 2.47 7.25 21.63
CA GLN A 357 2.27 5.87 21.22
C GLN A 357 1.38 5.73 19.96
N ASP A 358 0.35 6.57 19.82
CA ASP A 358 -0.52 6.57 18.65
C ASP A 358 0.21 7.07 17.40
N LYS A 359 1.11 8.06 17.56
CA LYS A 359 1.98 8.54 16.46
C LYS A 359 2.92 7.42 15.97
N ILE A 360 3.56 6.73 16.90
CA ILE A 360 4.47 5.61 16.60
C ILE A 360 3.70 4.49 15.89
N GLU A 361 2.53 4.12 16.41
CA GLU A 361 1.70 3.07 15.82
C GLU A 361 1.19 3.44 14.43
N PHE A 362 0.79 4.70 14.21
CA PHE A 362 0.38 5.15 12.88
C PHE A 362 1.52 5.07 11.88
N LEU A 363 2.71 5.56 12.25
CA LEU A 363 3.88 5.48 11.39
C LEU A 363 4.25 4.02 11.09
N ARG A 364 4.24 3.14 12.10
CA ARG A 364 4.54 1.70 11.94
C ARG A 364 3.59 1.04 10.93
N ARG A 365 2.28 1.30 11.08
CA ARG A 365 1.21 0.84 10.20
C ARG A 365 1.39 1.34 8.76
N SER A 366 1.67 2.63 8.59
CA SER A 366 1.91 3.25 7.29
C SER A 366 3.16 2.71 6.60
N CYS A 367 4.27 2.56 7.33
CA CYS A 367 5.51 1.96 6.84
C CYS A 367 5.30 0.50 6.40
N LYS A 368 4.53 -0.28 7.16
CA LYS A 368 4.17 -1.65 6.82
C LYS A 368 3.40 -1.72 5.50
N LEU A 369 2.29 -0.99 5.39
CA LEU A 369 1.48 -0.97 4.16
C LEU A 369 2.33 -0.55 2.95
N LEU A 370 3.08 0.54 3.07
CA LEU A 370 3.93 1.05 1.98
C LEU A 370 4.91 -0.02 1.48
N THR A 371 5.61 -0.67 2.40
CA THR A 371 6.64 -1.66 2.04
C THR A 371 6.08 -2.98 1.54
N HIS A 372 4.85 -3.36 1.95
CA HIS A 372 4.12 -4.48 1.38
C HIS A 372 3.80 -4.21 -0.10
N GLU A 373 3.11 -3.11 -0.40
CA GLU A 373 2.70 -2.75 -1.76
C GLU A 373 3.89 -2.55 -2.71
N LEU A 374 4.96 -1.93 -2.21
CA LEU A 374 6.20 -1.78 -2.97
C LEU A 374 6.89 -3.13 -3.23
N GLY A 375 6.74 -4.10 -2.32
CA GLY A 375 7.21 -5.47 -2.51
C GLY A 375 6.66 -6.12 -3.78
N HIS A 376 5.38 -5.90 -4.08
CA HIS A 376 4.75 -6.38 -5.31
C HIS A 376 5.38 -5.79 -6.58
N LEU A 377 5.84 -4.53 -6.56
CA LEU A 377 6.52 -3.92 -7.70
C LEU A 377 7.89 -4.56 -7.99
N TYR A 378 8.51 -5.16 -6.97
CA TYR A 378 9.71 -6.00 -7.08
C TYR A 378 9.41 -7.45 -7.50
N GLY A 379 8.14 -7.79 -7.77
CA GLY A 379 7.69 -9.12 -8.22
C GLY A 379 7.50 -10.12 -7.09
N ILE A 380 7.42 -9.67 -5.84
CA ILE A 380 7.22 -10.54 -4.69
C ILE A 380 5.71 -10.73 -4.50
N ASP A 381 5.23 -11.95 -4.66
CA ASP A 381 3.82 -12.28 -4.40
C ASP A 381 3.58 -12.45 -2.89
N HIS A 382 2.31 -12.65 -2.52
CA HIS A 382 1.98 -12.96 -1.15
C HIS A 382 2.75 -14.18 -0.63
N CYS A 383 3.15 -14.10 0.65
CA CYS A 383 3.98 -15.09 1.30
C CYS A 383 3.14 -15.91 2.26
N ILE A 384 2.98 -17.19 1.94
CA ILE A 384 2.31 -18.17 2.80
C ILE A 384 3.31 -19.02 3.61
N HIS A 385 4.61 -18.89 3.33
CA HIS A 385 5.61 -19.85 3.83
C HIS A 385 6.09 -19.55 5.26
N ASN A 386 5.96 -18.30 5.70
CA ASN A 386 6.38 -17.85 7.02
C ASN A 386 5.59 -16.60 7.44
N ARG A 387 5.60 -16.27 8.74
CA ARG A 387 5.17 -14.95 9.21
C ARG A 387 6.02 -13.86 8.53
N CYS A 388 5.41 -13.10 7.64
CA CYS A 388 6.10 -12.22 6.71
C CYS A 388 5.30 -10.94 6.47
N LEU A 389 6.00 -9.84 6.17
CA LEU A 389 5.40 -8.60 5.69
C LEU A 389 4.52 -8.83 4.46
N MET A 390 4.91 -9.74 3.58
CA MET A 390 4.20 -10.03 2.34
C MET A 390 3.03 -11.00 2.53
N MET A 391 2.57 -11.29 3.75
CA MET A 391 1.34 -12.10 3.90
C MET A 391 0.14 -11.34 3.34
N GLY A 392 -0.74 -12.03 2.62
CA GLY A 392 -2.06 -11.50 2.29
C GLY A 392 -2.91 -11.36 3.55
N THR A 393 -3.82 -10.38 3.56
CA THR A 393 -4.68 -10.07 4.71
C THR A 393 -6.07 -9.66 4.23
N GLY A 394 -7.12 -10.22 4.83
CA GLY A 394 -8.52 -9.94 4.48
C GLY A 394 -9.14 -8.80 5.27
N HIS A 395 -8.57 -8.44 6.42
CA HIS A 395 -9.08 -7.35 7.26
C HIS A 395 -8.01 -6.69 8.14
N LEU A 396 -8.30 -5.50 8.67
CA LEU A 396 -7.31 -4.69 9.42
C LEU A 396 -6.76 -5.39 10.66
N VAL A 397 -7.58 -6.16 11.37
CA VAL A 397 -7.14 -6.85 12.59
C VAL A 397 -6.09 -7.91 12.28
N GLU A 398 -6.21 -8.61 11.15
CA GLU A 398 -5.23 -9.57 10.66
C GLU A 398 -3.98 -8.84 10.19
N ASP A 399 -4.16 -7.77 9.40
CA ASP A 399 -3.04 -6.96 8.92
C ASP A 399 -2.24 -6.35 10.08
N PHE A 400 -2.87 -5.78 11.10
CA PHE A 400 -2.13 -5.18 12.21
C PHE A 400 -1.37 -6.20 13.06
N LYS A 401 -1.80 -7.48 13.06
CA LYS A 401 -1.10 -8.61 13.70
C LYS A 401 0.03 -9.17 12.84
N ALA A 402 -0.05 -9.02 11.52
CA ALA A 402 0.99 -9.50 10.61
C ALA A 402 2.29 -8.69 10.79
N PRO A 403 3.47 -9.33 10.62
CA PRO A 403 4.74 -8.68 10.93
C PRO A 403 5.12 -7.56 9.95
N SER A 404 5.91 -6.58 10.41
CA SER A 404 6.47 -5.53 9.55
C SER A 404 7.77 -5.92 8.83
N HIS A 405 8.17 -7.20 8.86
CA HIS A 405 9.45 -7.66 8.34
C HIS A 405 9.33 -8.80 7.33
N LEU A 406 10.27 -8.87 6.38
CA LEU A 406 10.37 -9.99 5.45
C LEU A 406 10.90 -11.24 6.16
N CYS A 407 10.29 -12.39 5.86
CA CYS A 407 10.87 -13.69 6.20
C CYS A 407 12.13 -13.96 5.33
N GLY A 408 12.91 -15.00 5.66
CA GLY A 408 14.13 -15.33 4.94
C GLY A 408 13.93 -15.55 3.43
N ILE A 409 12.80 -16.12 3.01
CA ILE A 409 12.46 -16.34 1.60
C ILE A 409 12.28 -15.01 0.87
N CYS A 410 11.39 -14.14 1.36
CA CYS A 410 11.13 -12.85 0.71
C CYS A 410 12.30 -11.88 0.83
N LEU A 411 13.08 -11.95 1.92
CA LEU A 411 14.33 -11.21 2.07
C LEU A 411 15.31 -11.60 0.97
N ARG A 412 15.46 -12.90 0.68
CA ARG A 412 16.35 -13.40 -0.38
C ARG A 412 15.89 -12.98 -1.78
N LYS A 413 14.58 -13.00 -2.05
CA LYS A 413 14.01 -12.49 -3.31
C LYS A 413 14.38 -11.02 -3.49
N LEU A 414 14.16 -10.21 -2.45
CA LEU A 414 14.47 -8.79 -2.50
C LEU A 414 15.97 -8.52 -2.63
N GLN A 415 16.81 -9.21 -1.83
CA GLN A 415 18.26 -9.10 -1.89
C GLN A 415 18.79 -9.45 -3.28
N TRP A 416 18.33 -10.55 -3.89
CA TRP A 416 18.71 -10.89 -5.26
C TRP A 416 18.35 -9.78 -6.25
N ARG A 417 17.20 -9.14 -6.03
CA ARG A 417 16.68 -8.11 -6.91
C ARG A 417 17.41 -6.79 -6.78
N THR A 418 17.77 -6.35 -5.57
CA THR A 418 18.33 -5.02 -5.31
C THR A 418 19.84 -5.03 -5.05
N GLY A 419 20.37 -6.14 -4.52
CA GLY A 419 21.79 -6.34 -4.19
C GLY A 419 22.25 -5.72 -2.88
N PHE A 420 21.34 -5.37 -1.96
CA PHE A 420 21.73 -4.74 -0.71
C PHE A 420 22.53 -5.67 0.20
N ASN A 421 23.38 -5.08 1.04
CA ASN A 421 24.04 -5.80 2.12
C ASN A 421 23.06 -6.03 3.28
N VAL A 422 22.73 -7.30 3.57
CA VAL A 422 21.72 -7.68 4.56
C VAL A 422 22.09 -7.17 5.97
N ARG A 423 23.37 -7.29 6.36
CA ARG A 423 23.86 -6.86 7.68
C ARG A 423 23.74 -5.34 7.83
N MET A 424 24.16 -4.59 6.83
CA MET A 424 24.06 -3.13 6.82
C MET A 424 22.61 -2.69 6.89
N ARG A 425 21.73 -3.32 6.11
CA ARG A 425 20.29 -3.06 6.15
C ARG A 425 19.71 -3.22 7.56
N TYR A 426 19.98 -4.32 8.25
CA TYR A 426 19.47 -4.51 9.61
C TYR A 426 20.08 -3.55 10.63
N LYS A 427 21.36 -3.16 10.46
CA LYS A 427 21.97 -2.11 11.27
C LYS A 427 21.25 -0.77 11.11
N LEU A 428 21.00 -0.35 9.87
CA LEU A 428 20.28 0.89 9.58
C LEU A 428 18.83 0.84 10.07
N LEU A 429 18.13 -0.27 9.86
CA LEU A 429 16.77 -0.47 10.39
C LEU A 429 16.73 -0.40 11.92
N THR A 430 17.69 -1.02 12.61
CA THR A 430 17.77 -0.98 14.09
C THR A 430 17.90 0.47 14.57
N ASN A 431 18.85 1.22 13.99
CA ASN A 431 19.05 2.63 14.36
C ASN A 431 17.82 3.50 14.06
N TYR A 432 17.15 3.24 12.93
CA TYR A 432 15.92 3.96 12.57
C TYR A 432 14.79 3.65 13.56
N PHE A 433 14.54 2.37 13.87
CA PHE A 433 13.49 1.99 14.81
C PHE A 433 13.72 2.56 16.21
N GLU A 434 14.98 2.59 16.67
CA GLU A 434 15.38 3.24 17.92
C GLU A 434 15.05 4.75 17.89
N SER A 435 15.39 5.45 16.80
CA SER A 435 15.19 6.90 16.70
C SER A 435 13.71 7.32 16.67
N VAL A 436 12.83 6.49 16.11
CA VAL A 436 11.38 6.76 16.05
C VAL A 436 10.57 6.08 17.16
N GLY A 437 11.22 5.35 18.07
CA GLY A 437 10.57 4.69 19.21
C GLY A 437 9.79 3.41 18.88
N MET A 438 10.08 2.75 17.76
CA MET A 438 9.48 1.46 17.37
C MET A 438 10.19 0.29 18.08
N GLY A 439 10.06 0.20 19.41
CA GLY A 439 10.86 -0.72 20.23
C GLY A 439 10.68 -2.22 19.92
N LYS A 440 9.49 -2.65 19.46
CA LYS A 440 9.26 -4.05 19.06
C LYS A 440 10.03 -4.40 17.79
N GLU A 441 9.98 -3.53 16.79
CA GLU A 441 10.69 -3.65 15.52
C GLU A 441 12.20 -3.55 15.72
N GLU A 442 12.65 -2.63 16.58
CA GLU A 442 14.05 -2.47 16.97
C GLU A 442 14.59 -3.77 17.59
N THR A 443 13.90 -4.30 18.60
CA THR A 443 14.28 -5.54 19.28
C THR A 443 14.39 -6.70 18.30
N TRP A 444 13.43 -6.81 17.37
CA TRP A 444 13.46 -7.83 16.33
C TRP A 444 14.66 -7.65 15.39
N ALA A 445 14.91 -6.43 14.90
CA ALA A 445 16.01 -6.13 13.98
C ALA A 445 17.39 -6.36 14.63
N ARG A 446 17.53 -6.01 15.92
CA ARG A 446 18.75 -6.25 16.70
C ARG A 446 19.05 -7.74 16.87
N LYS A 447 18.02 -8.57 17.06
CA LYS A 447 18.16 -10.05 17.08
C LYS A 447 18.63 -10.60 15.74
N GLN A 448 18.10 -10.10 14.62
CA GLN A 448 18.57 -10.49 13.29
C GLN A 448 20.04 -10.09 13.08
N LEU A 449 20.41 -8.86 13.44
CA LEU A 449 21.78 -8.38 13.32
C LEU A 449 22.76 -9.23 14.16
N ALA A 450 22.38 -9.58 15.39
CA ALA A 450 23.17 -10.45 16.25
C ALA A 450 23.34 -11.86 15.67
N PHE A 451 22.29 -12.41 15.06
CA PHE A 451 22.35 -13.71 14.37
C PHE A 451 23.34 -13.67 13.20
N LEU A 452 23.35 -12.61 12.39
CA LEU A 452 24.27 -12.47 11.25
C LEU A 452 25.72 -12.19 11.63
N ASN A 453 26.01 -11.88 12.90
CA ASN A 453 27.37 -11.63 13.41
C ASN A 453 28.00 -12.87 14.06
N LYS A 454 27.22 -13.93 14.28
CA LYS A 454 27.73 -15.26 14.63
C LYS A 454 28.21 -15.95 13.37
#